data_AF-A0A6N6KP65-F1
#
_entry.id   AF-A0A6N6KP65-F1
#
_cell.length_a   1.000
_cell.length_b   1.000
_cell.length_c   1.000
_cell.angle_alpha   90.00
_cell.angle_beta   90.00
_cell.angle_gamma   90.00
#
_symmetry.space_group_name_H-M   'P 1'
#
loop_
_entity.id
_entity.type
_entity.pdbx_description
1 polymer ?
#
loop_
_entity_poly.entity_id
_entity_poly.type
_entity_poly.pdbx_seq_one_letter_code
_entity_poly.pdbx_strand_id
1 'polypeptide(L)'
;ISRGVGEMIHVGKKIGAESSAFLGTAGIGDLVATATSKRSRKFTFGYRLGKGETLEEINRTTSELAEGVRTLVITNYIATHFNLAVPITRMLYRVVYEGYPIGRAIEFLMRYPYDVDVDFILKAKSD
;
A
#
# COMPACT_ATOMS: atom_id res chain seq x y z
N ILE A 1 -3.07 3.71 -7.83
CA ILE A 1 -2.02 2.82 -8.39
C ILE A 1 -0.67 3.54 -8.38
N SER A 2 -0.48 4.64 -9.13
CA SER A 2 0.82 5.33 -9.26
C SER A 2 1.51 5.66 -7.92
N ARG A 3 0.81 6.35 -7.00
CA ARG A 3 1.33 6.64 -5.65
C ARG A 3 1.68 5.39 -4.83
N GLY A 4 0.93 4.30 -5.02
CA GLY A 4 1.19 3.02 -4.36
C GLY A 4 2.47 2.35 -4.89
N VAL A 5 2.74 2.44 -6.19
CA VAL A 5 4.03 1.99 -6.77
C VAL A 5 5.18 2.82 -6.20
N GLY A 6 5.01 4.13 -6.07
CA GLY A 6 6.00 5.01 -5.43
C GLY A 6 6.37 4.53 -4.02
N GLU A 7 5.38 4.28 -3.16
CA GLU A 7 5.63 3.75 -1.81
C GLU A 7 6.32 2.38 -1.83
N MET A 8 5.91 1.47 -2.72
CA MET A 8 6.57 0.16 -2.87
C MET A 8 8.05 0.32 -3.24
N ILE A 9 8.37 1.22 -4.16
CA ILE A 9 9.75 1.51 -4.56
C ILE A 9 10.52 2.14 -3.40
N HIS A 10 9.97 3.14 -2.70
CA HIS A 10 10.65 3.79 -1.58
C HIS A 10 10.96 2.80 -0.45
N VAL A 11 10.03 1.90 -0.11
CA VAL A 11 10.26 0.82 0.86
C VAL A 11 11.31 -0.15 0.33
N GLY A 12 11.19 -0.61 -0.91
CA GLY A 12 12.12 -1.55 -1.55
C GLY A 12 13.56 -1.05 -1.58
N LYS A 13 13.78 0.20 -2.01
CA LYS A 13 15.11 0.81 -2.05
C LYS A 13 15.78 0.87 -0.69
N LYS A 14 15.00 1.05 0.37
CA LYS A 14 15.54 1.13 1.75
C LYS A 14 15.99 -0.21 2.29
N ILE A 15 15.51 -1.31 1.72
CA ILE A 15 15.96 -2.67 2.03
C ILE A 15 16.90 -3.25 0.95
N GLY A 16 17.43 -2.41 0.06
CA GLY A 16 18.45 -2.79 -0.94
C GLY A 16 17.92 -3.25 -2.30
N ALA A 17 16.64 -3.06 -2.60
CA ALA A 17 16.09 -3.37 -3.92
C ALA A 17 16.31 -2.24 -4.94
N GLU A 18 16.56 -2.61 -6.19
CA GLU A 18 16.64 -1.67 -7.30
C GLU A 18 15.25 -1.19 -7.75
N SER A 19 15.13 0.10 -8.13
CA SER A 19 13.86 0.67 -8.61
C SER A 19 13.27 -0.11 -9.79
N SER A 20 14.13 -0.64 -10.67
CA SER A 20 13.74 -1.38 -11.88
C SER A 20 12.94 -2.63 -11.60
N ALA A 21 13.14 -3.28 -10.44
CA ALA A 21 12.40 -4.47 -10.03
C ALA A 21 10.88 -4.23 -9.91
N PHE A 22 10.47 -2.99 -9.66
CA PHE A 22 9.07 -2.61 -9.49
C PHE A 22 8.38 -2.13 -10.77
N LEU A 23 9.16 -1.84 -11.82
CA LEU A 23 8.65 -1.27 -13.08
C LEU A 23 8.27 -2.34 -14.12
N GLY A 24 8.47 -3.61 -13.80
CA GLY A 24 8.10 -4.75 -14.64
C GLY A 24 6.73 -5.38 -14.32
N THR A 25 6.46 -6.53 -14.93
CA THR A 25 5.22 -7.29 -14.75
C THR A 25 4.99 -7.72 -13.31
N ALA A 26 6.05 -8.11 -12.58
CA ALA A 26 5.95 -8.52 -11.18
C ALA A 26 5.69 -7.36 -10.20
N GLY A 27 5.96 -6.11 -10.61
CA GLY A 27 5.74 -4.92 -9.79
C GLY A 27 4.45 -4.22 -10.17
N ILE A 28 4.55 -3.17 -11.00
CA ILE A 28 3.40 -2.38 -11.44
C ILE A 28 2.36 -3.22 -12.21
N GLY A 29 2.80 -4.21 -13.00
CA GLY A 29 1.88 -5.08 -13.74
C GLY A 29 0.94 -5.86 -12.83
N ASP A 30 1.50 -6.59 -11.85
CA ASP A 30 0.73 -7.35 -10.87
C ASP A 30 -0.11 -6.42 -9.98
N LEU A 31 0.42 -5.26 -9.60
CA LEU A 31 -0.35 -4.27 -8.84
C LEU A 31 -1.59 -3.80 -9.61
N VAL A 32 -1.46 -3.47 -10.90
CA VAL A 32 -2.61 -3.07 -11.73
C VAL A 32 -3.62 -4.22 -11.82
N ALA A 33 -3.17 -5.43 -12.13
CA ALA A 33 -4.04 -6.59 -12.28
C ALA A 33 -4.80 -6.90 -10.97
N THR A 34 -4.12 -6.85 -9.83
CA THR A 34 -4.71 -7.14 -8.52
C THR A 34 -5.55 -6.00 -7.96
N ALA A 35 -5.26 -4.74 -8.30
CA ALA A 35 -6.00 -3.56 -7.82
C ALA A 35 -7.21 -3.17 -8.68
N THR A 36 -7.41 -3.81 -9.84
CA THR A 36 -8.53 -3.50 -10.75
C THR A 36 -9.48 -4.68 -11.00
N SER A 37 -9.12 -5.88 -10.55
CA SER A 37 -9.93 -7.09 -10.75
C SER A 37 -10.86 -7.38 -9.58
N LYS A 38 -12.18 -7.48 -9.83
CA LYS A 38 -13.16 -7.96 -8.83
C LYS A 38 -12.94 -9.41 -8.38
N ARG A 39 -12.13 -10.19 -9.12
CA ARG A 39 -11.75 -11.55 -8.73
C ARG A 39 -10.55 -11.56 -7.78
N SER A 40 -9.84 -10.44 -7.64
CA SER A 40 -8.73 -10.30 -6.69
C SER A 40 -9.27 -10.24 -5.26
N ARG A 41 -8.79 -11.16 -4.42
CA ARG A 41 -9.12 -11.15 -2.98
C ARG A 41 -8.71 -9.83 -2.30
N LYS A 42 -7.57 -9.25 -2.70
CA LYS A 42 -7.09 -7.95 -2.18
C LYS A 42 -8.03 -6.81 -2.58
N PHE A 43 -8.53 -6.83 -3.82
CA PHE A 43 -9.52 -5.84 -4.27
C PHE A 43 -10.82 -5.97 -3.50
N THR A 44 -11.35 -7.20 -3.37
CA THR A 44 -12.59 -7.45 -2.63
C THR A 44 -12.48 -7.04 -1.17
N PHE A 45 -11.35 -7.32 -0.51
CA PHE A 45 -11.08 -6.84 0.84
C PHE A 45 -11.14 -5.31 0.94
N GLY A 46 -10.37 -4.61 0.10
CA GLY A 46 -10.35 -3.14 0.10
C GLY A 46 -11.72 -2.54 -0.22
N TYR A 47 -12.50 -3.17 -1.12
CA TYR A 47 -13.86 -2.75 -1.45
C TYR A 47 -14.80 -2.86 -0.25
N ARG A 48 -14.78 -3.98 0.48
CA ARG A 48 -15.58 -4.22 1.69
C ARG A 48 -15.20 -3.27 2.81
N LEU A 49 -13.90 -3.08 3.03
CA LEU A 49 -13.38 -2.08 3.97
C LEU A 49 -13.90 -0.69 3.61
N GLY A 50 -13.87 -0.33 2.32
CA GLY A 50 -14.43 0.92 1.79
C GLY A 50 -15.95 1.08 1.96
N LYS A 51 -16.69 -0.01 2.12
CA LYS A 51 -18.12 -0.01 2.47
C LYS A 51 -18.38 0.15 3.97
N GLY A 52 -17.33 0.15 4.80
CA GLY A 52 -17.42 0.32 6.24
C GLY A 52 -17.46 -1.00 7.02
N GLU A 53 -17.24 -2.14 6.36
CA GLU A 53 -17.09 -3.41 7.07
C GLU A 53 -15.79 -3.43 7.88
N THR A 54 -15.86 -3.98 9.09
CA THR A 54 -14.73 -4.20 10.00
C THR A 54 -13.87 -5.37 9.55
N LEU A 55 -12.63 -5.42 10.05
CA LEU A 55 -11.73 -6.55 9.79
C LEU A 55 -12.34 -7.87 10.28
N GLU A 56 -13.01 -7.85 11.44
CA GLU A 56 -13.69 -9.00 12.03
C GLU A 56 -14.83 -9.52 11.14
N GLU A 57 -15.67 -8.63 10.61
CA GLU A 57 -16.77 -8.99 9.69
C GLU A 57 -16.24 -9.61 8.39
N ILE A 58 -15.16 -9.05 7.86
CA ILE A 58 -14.53 -9.55 6.65
C ILE A 58 -13.90 -10.93 6.89
N ASN A 59 -13.16 -11.10 8.00
CA ASN A 59 -12.50 -12.36 8.34
C ASN A 59 -13.48 -13.51 8.61
N ARG A 60 -14.68 -13.24 9.16
CA ARG A 60 -15.73 -14.27 9.36
C ARG A 60 -16.19 -14.92 8.06
N THR A 61 -16.02 -14.24 6.93
CA THR A 61 -16.53 -14.66 5.62
C THR A 61 -15.41 -14.94 4.62
N THR A 62 -14.14 -14.75 5.00
CA THR A 62 -12.99 -14.93 4.12
C THR A 62 -11.77 -15.36 4.93
N SER A 63 -11.47 -16.66 4.91
CA SER A 63 -10.37 -17.27 5.67
C SER A 63 -8.97 -16.97 5.13
N GLU A 64 -8.84 -16.50 3.89
CA GLU A 64 -7.55 -16.40 3.18
C GLU A 64 -6.84 -15.02 3.27
N LEU A 65 -7.35 -14.05 4.04
CA LEU A 65 -6.82 -12.68 4.05
C LEU A 65 -5.63 -12.44 5.00
N ALA A 66 -5.25 -13.46 5.78
CA ALA A 66 -4.20 -13.34 6.79
C ALA A 66 -2.85 -12.85 6.22
N GLU A 67 -2.51 -13.21 4.98
CA GLU A 67 -1.23 -12.83 4.36
C GLU A 67 -1.13 -11.33 4.07
N GLY A 68 -2.15 -10.73 3.43
CA GLY A 68 -2.13 -9.31 3.08
C GLY A 68 -2.14 -8.40 4.31
N VAL A 69 -2.88 -8.82 5.34
CA VAL A 69 -2.97 -8.16 6.65
C VAL A 69 -1.61 -8.21 7.37
N ARG A 70 -0.89 -9.33 7.29
CA ARG A 70 0.48 -9.46 7.81
C ARG A 70 1.50 -8.61 7.05
N THR A 71 1.43 -8.59 5.71
CA THR A 71 2.34 -7.78 4.88
C THR A 71 2.20 -6.29 5.23
N LEU A 72 0.99 -5.80 5.47
CA LEU A 72 0.76 -4.42 5.89
C LEU A 72 1.49 -4.06 7.21
N VAL A 73 1.50 -4.96 8.19
CA VAL A 73 2.22 -4.76 9.46
C VAL A 73 3.72 -4.65 9.20
N ILE A 74 4.26 -5.58 8.42
CA ILE A 74 5.70 -5.62 8.11
C ILE A 74 6.12 -4.37 7.34
N THR A 75 5.37 -3.98 6.31
CA THR A 75 5.67 -2.78 5.52
C THR A 75 5.57 -1.51 6.37
N ASN A 76 4.56 -1.39 7.23
CA ASN A 76 4.43 -0.25 8.15
C ASN A 76 5.57 -0.20 9.18
N TYR A 77 6.01 -1.36 9.68
CA TYR A 77 7.17 -1.47 10.56
C TYR A 77 8.45 -1.00 9.87
N ILE A 78 8.74 -1.51 8.67
CA ILE A 78 9.91 -1.11 7.87
C ILE A 78 9.88 0.40 7.62
N ALA A 79 8.73 0.92 7.19
CA ALA A 79 8.57 2.34 6.94
C ALA A 79 8.78 3.21 8.18
N THR A 80 8.30 2.76 9.34
CA THR A 80 8.50 3.47 10.60
C THR A 80 9.97 3.44 11.02
N HIS A 81 10.61 2.28 10.92
CA HIS A 81 12.03 2.09 11.25
C HIS A 81 12.95 3.00 10.41
N PHE A 82 12.69 3.10 9.10
CA PHE A 82 13.48 3.94 8.19
C PHE A 82 12.94 5.38 8.02
N ASN A 83 11.93 5.77 8.80
CA ASN A 83 11.27 7.08 8.73
C ASN A 83 10.82 7.48 7.29
N LEU A 84 10.11 6.57 6.62
CA LEU A 84 9.66 6.75 5.24
C LEU A 84 8.29 7.43 5.15
N ALA A 85 8.13 8.30 4.16
CA ALA A 85 6.86 8.90 3.81
C ALA A 85 6.00 7.94 2.96
N VAL A 86 5.25 7.07 3.64
CA VAL A 86 4.33 6.08 3.02
C VAL A 86 2.88 6.28 3.49
N PRO A 87 2.24 7.41 3.16
CA PRO A 87 0.91 7.76 3.66
C PRO A 87 -0.18 6.71 3.36
N ILE A 88 -0.18 6.04 2.21
CA ILE A 88 -1.16 4.98 1.87
C ILE A 88 -0.96 3.80 2.81
N THR A 89 0.27 3.31 2.93
CA THR A 89 0.62 2.21 3.84
C THR A 89 0.24 2.54 5.28
N ARG A 90 0.58 3.75 5.75
CA ARG A 90 0.23 4.23 7.09
C ARG A 90 -1.28 4.30 7.28
N MET A 91 -2.02 4.96 6.40
CA MET A 91 -3.47 5.09 6.56
C MET A 91 -4.17 3.74 6.50
N LEU A 92 -3.73 2.83 5.62
CA LEU A 92 -4.27 1.49 5.55
C LEU A 92 -4.00 0.72 6.85
N TYR A 93 -2.80 0.81 7.42
CA TYR A 93 -2.47 0.21 8.72
C TYR A 93 -3.42 0.71 9.81
N ARG A 94 -3.61 2.04 9.91
CA ARG A 94 -4.47 2.64 10.93
C ARG A 94 -5.94 2.24 10.78
N VAL A 95 -6.43 2.16 9.54
CA VAL A 95 -7.81 1.71 9.28
C VAL A 95 -7.99 0.26 9.70
N VAL A 96 -7.04 -0.61 9.35
CA VAL A 96 -7.14 -2.06 9.58
C VAL A 96 -6.90 -2.43 11.05
N TYR A 97 -6.01 -1.74 11.76
CA TYR A 97 -5.53 -2.14 13.09
C TYR A 97 -5.83 -1.16 14.22
N GLU A 98 -6.06 0.12 13.93
CA GLU A 98 -6.28 1.16 14.95
C GLU A 98 -7.72 1.67 14.97
N GLY A 99 -8.62 1.08 14.17
CA GLY A 99 -10.01 1.53 14.05
C GLY A 99 -10.14 2.94 13.46
N TYR A 100 -9.14 3.41 12.70
CA TYR A 100 -9.20 4.74 12.10
C TYR A 100 -10.30 4.81 11.03
N PRO A 101 -11.18 5.83 11.04
CA PRO A 101 -12.28 5.89 10.09
C PRO A 101 -11.81 5.98 8.64
N ILE A 102 -12.25 5.06 7.79
CA ILE A 102 -11.81 4.99 6.39
C ILE A 102 -12.12 6.27 5.59
N GLY A 103 -13.26 6.92 5.85
CA GLY A 103 -13.59 8.20 5.21
C GLY A 103 -12.55 9.29 5.52
N ARG A 104 -12.06 9.36 6.76
CA ARG A 104 -11.01 10.30 7.16
C ARG A 104 -9.64 9.92 6.60
N ALA A 105 -9.36 8.64 6.43
CA ALA A 105 -8.15 8.18 5.74
C ALA A 105 -8.13 8.62 4.29
N ILE A 106 -9.25 8.43 3.57
CA ILE A 106 -9.39 8.86 2.18
C ILE A 106 -9.24 10.37 2.06
N GLU A 107 -9.92 11.15 2.91
CA GLU A 107 -9.81 12.62 2.92
C GLU A 107 -8.37 13.08 3.14
N PHE A 108 -7.67 12.48 4.10
CA PHE A 108 -6.26 12.74 4.34
C PHE A 108 -5.41 12.46 3.10
N LEU A 109 -5.57 11.29 2.47
CA LEU A 109 -4.79 10.89 1.29
C LEU A 109 -5.06 11.78 0.06
N MET A 110 -6.27 12.32 -0.06
CA MET A 110 -6.62 13.26 -1.13
C MET A 110 -5.90 14.61 -0.97
N ARG A 111 -5.67 15.05 0.27
CA ARG A 111 -5.00 16.32 0.59
C ARG A 111 -3.50 16.19 0.83
N TYR A 112 -2.99 14.96 0.96
CA TYR A 112 -1.59 14.73 1.25
C TYR A 112 -0.70 15.31 0.12
N PRO A 113 0.27 16.18 0.44
CA PRO A 113 1.17 16.74 -0.54
C PRO A 113 2.22 15.70 -0.92
N TYR A 114 1.95 14.93 -1.97
CA TYR A 114 2.99 14.09 -2.57
C TYR A 114 3.96 14.98 -3.33
N ASP A 115 5.26 14.78 -3.10
CA ASP A 115 6.32 15.34 -3.94
C ASP A 115 6.29 14.73 -5.36
N VAL A 116 7.27 15.11 -6.20
CA VAL A 116 7.44 14.65 -7.58
C VAL A 116 7.19 13.14 -7.74
N ASP A 117 6.20 12.79 -8.56
CA ASP A 117 5.65 11.42 -8.74
C ASP A 117 6.66 10.36 -9.26
N VAL A 118 7.90 10.75 -9.58
CA VAL A 118 8.96 9.89 -10.16
C VAL A 118 10.36 10.19 -9.58
N ASP A 119 10.42 10.72 -8.36
CA ASP A 119 11.67 11.04 -7.65
C ASP A 119 12.66 9.85 -7.57
N PHE A 120 12.12 8.62 -7.58
CA PHE A 120 12.85 7.36 -7.57
C PHE A 120 13.63 7.04 -8.86
N ILE A 121 13.33 7.72 -9.98
CA ILE A 121 14.09 7.66 -11.23
C ILE A 121 15.19 8.73 -11.25
N LEU A 122 14.89 9.93 -10.73
CA LEU A 122 15.78 11.09 -10.82
C LEU A 122 17.01 10.97 -9.91
N LYS A 123 16.91 10.27 -8.78
CA LYS A 123 18.05 10.03 -7.87
C LYS A 123 19.03 8.93 -8.30
N ALA A 124 18.74 8.19 -9.37
CA ALA A 124 19.61 7.10 -9.85
C ALA A 124 20.81 7.59 -10.69
N LYS A 125 20.98 8.91 -10.89
CA LYS A 125 22.06 9.52 -11.68
C LYS A 125 23.16 10.18 -10.84
N SER A 126 23.31 9.80 -9.58
CA SER A 126 24.31 10.41 -8.70
C SER A 126 25.07 9.34 -7.93
N ASP A 127 25.88 8.58 -8.67
CA ASP A 127 27.05 7.85 -8.19
C ASP A 127 28.16 8.00 -9.25
#